data_AF-A0A960DLI2-F1
#
_entry.id   AF-A0A960DLI2-F1
#
_cell.length_a   1.000
_cell.length_b   1.000
_cell.length_c   1.000
_cell.angle_alpha   90.00
_cell.angle_beta   90.00
_cell.angle_gamma   90.00
#
_symmetry.space_group_name_H-M   'P 1'
#
loop_
_entity.id
_entity.type
_entity.pdbx_description
1 polymer ?
#
loop_
_entity_poly.entity_id
_entity_poly.type
_entity_poly.pdbx_seq_one_letter_code
_entity_poly.pdbx_strand_id
1 'polypeptide(L)'
;MRTSLSELLATGRPLLADGATGTNYFAAGLTSGEPPEFWTVDHPDRVKGLHQQFVDAGSDIILTNTFGCNAKRLQLHKAEARVHELAAGAARLAREVADAAPRPVVVGGSVGPTGELFEPLGKLTHDDAVAVFREEIRGLKDGGADVIWIETMSAIEEFHAAAEAAIAEGMPYTVTCSFDTAGRTMMGLMPGQFA
;
A
#
# COMPACT_ATOMS: atom_id res chain seq x y z
N MET A 1 -12.95 -3.25 17.28
CA MET A 1 -13.75 -4.39 16.75
C MET A 1 -13.26 -4.68 15.34
N ARG A 2 -12.65 -5.85 15.09
CA ARG A 2 -12.06 -6.18 13.78
C ARG A 2 -13.15 -6.67 12.81
N THR A 3 -13.03 -6.30 11.54
CA THR A 3 -13.92 -6.74 10.45
C THR A 3 -13.11 -6.86 9.16
N SER A 4 -13.60 -7.63 8.21
CA SER A 4 -13.02 -7.70 6.86
C SER A 4 -13.60 -6.63 5.93
N LEU A 5 -12.86 -6.31 4.86
CA LEU A 5 -13.36 -5.42 3.81
C LEU A 5 -14.64 -5.99 3.16
N SER A 6 -14.70 -7.31 2.93
CA SER A 6 -15.87 -7.97 2.34
C SER A 6 -17.13 -7.82 3.20
N GLU A 7 -17.01 -7.92 4.52
CA GLU A 7 -18.13 -7.68 5.45
C GLU A 7 -18.62 -6.24 5.39
N LEU A 8 -17.71 -5.25 5.35
CA LEU A 8 -18.10 -3.85 5.20
C LEU A 8 -18.77 -3.58 3.86
N LEU A 9 -18.25 -4.13 2.76
CA LEU A 9 -18.84 -3.99 1.42
C LEU A 9 -20.24 -4.62 1.36
N ALA A 10 -20.45 -5.75 2.04
CA ALA A 10 -21.74 -6.45 2.08
C ALA A 10 -22.86 -5.62 2.75
N THR A 11 -22.52 -4.58 3.53
CA THR A 11 -23.51 -3.66 4.10
C THR A 11 -24.20 -2.79 3.04
N GLY A 12 -23.65 -2.68 1.83
CA GLY A 12 -24.22 -1.94 0.71
C GLY A 12 -24.14 -0.41 0.82
N ARG A 13 -23.59 0.13 1.92
CA ARG A 13 -23.32 1.57 2.04
C ARG A 13 -21.98 1.92 1.38
N PRO A 14 -21.81 3.16 0.88
CA PRO A 14 -20.50 3.67 0.50
C PRO A 14 -19.52 3.59 1.67
N LEU A 15 -18.30 3.13 1.37
CA LEU A 15 -17.17 3.13 2.30
C LEU A 15 -16.21 4.26 1.95
N LEU A 16 -15.64 4.91 2.96
CA LEU A 16 -14.69 5.99 2.77
C LEU A 16 -13.25 5.48 3.03
N ALA A 17 -12.40 5.52 2.01
CA ALA A 17 -10.95 5.37 2.21
C ALA A 17 -10.35 6.68 2.74
N ASP A 18 -9.14 6.62 3.25
CA ASP A 18 -8.39 7.79 3.68
C ASP A 18 -7.87 8.64 2.51
N GLY A 19 -7.17 9.72 2.85
CA GLY A 19 -6.59 10.66 1.89
C GLY A 19 -5.09 10.46 1.70
N ALA A 20 -4.46 11.42 1.03
CA ALA A 20 -3.05 11.31 0.65
C ALA A 20 -2.09 11.31 1.86
N THR A 21 -1.30 10.24 2.02
CA THR A 21 -0.25 10.17 3.04
C THR A 21 0.89 11.15 2.76
N GLY A 22 1.46 11.12 1.55
CA GLY A 22 2.64 11.93 1.21
C GLY A 22 2.43 13.43 1.38
N THR A 23 1.32 13.98 0.87
CA THR A 23 1.00 15.42 0.99
C THR A 23 0.86 15.86 2.45
N ASN A 24 0.22 15.04 3.29
CA ASN A 24 0.09 15.33 4.72
C ASN A 24 1.45 15.24 5.43
N TYR A 25 2.31 14.29 5.07
CA TYR A 25 3.65 14.21 5.63
C TYR A 25 4.55 15.36 5.21
N PHE A 26 4.47 15.84 3.97
CA PHE A 26 5.17 17.07 3.57
C PHE A 26 4.71 18.27 4.41
N ALA A 27 3.41 18.42 4.66
CA ALA A 27 2.89 19.45 5.55
C ALA A 27 3.35 19.27 7.01
N ALA A 28 3.60 18.03 7.44
CA ALA A 28 4.13 17.68 8.76
C ALA A 28 5.68 17.72 8.86
N GLY A 29 6.38 18.10 7.78
CA GLY A 29 7.84 18.31 7.77
C GLY A 29 8.68 17.20 7.13
N LEU A 30 8.08 16.27 6.39
CA LEU A 30 8.83 15.33 5.53
C LEU A 30 9.61 16.12 4.49
N THR A 31 10.88 15.75 4.29
CA THR A 31 11.73 16.43 3.33
C THR A 31 11.73 15.73 1.97
N SER A 32 11.92 16.50 0.89
CA SER A 32 12.00 15.90 -0.45
C SER A 32 13.20 14.96 -0.55
N GLY A 33 12.96 13.74 -1.06
CA GLY A 33 13.96 12.69 -1.18
C GLY A 33 14.09 11.78 0.05
N GLU A 34 13.37 12.05 1.13
CA GLU A 34 13.25 11.16 2.28
C GLU A 34 12.13 10.12 2.03
N PRO A 35 12.38 8.80 2.24
CA PRO A 35 11.36 7.79 2.08
C PRO A 35 10.35 7.88 3.25
N PRO A 36 9.05 8.15 2.98
CA PRO A 36 8.02 8.21 4.01
C PRO A 36 8.02 6.99 4.93
N GLU A 37 8.34 5.81 4.41
CA GLU A 37 8.34 4.53 5.10
C GLU A 37 9.19 4.55 6.38
N PHE A 38 10.28 5.33 6.41
CA PHE A 38 11.17 5.41 7.58
C PHE A 38 10.49 6.07 8.79
N TRP A 39 9.48 6.92 8.57
CA TRP A 39 8.72 7.52 9.67
C TRP A 39 7.97 6.49 10.52
N THR A 40 7.74 5.30 9.99
CA THR A 40 7.25 4.15 10.77
C THR A 40 8.12 3.87 11.99
N VAL A 41 9.43 4.09 11.89
CA VAL A 41 10.39 3.86 12.99
C VAL A 41 10.80 5.18 13.64
N ASP A 42 11.09 6.20 12.83
CA ASP A 42 11.69 7.45 13.32
C ASP A 42 10.64 8.38 13.95
N HIS A 43 9.40 8.33 13.45
CA HIS A 43 8.30 9.21 13.85
C HIS A 43 6.95 8.48 13.98
N PRO A 44 6.86 7.35 14.73
CA PRO A 44 5.67 6.51 14.79
C PRO A 44 4.43 7.25 15.30
N ASP A 45 4.60 8.23 16.19
CA ASP A 45 3.50 9.06 16.70
C ASP A 45 2.89 9.96 15.61
N ARG A 46 3.70 10.42 14.64
CA ARG A 46 3.19 11.20 13.49
C ARG A 46 2.40 10.32 12.53
N VAL A 47 2.90 9.10 12.27
CA VAL A 47 2.21 8.11 11.44
C VAL A 47 0.85 7.76 12.06
N LYS A 48 0.82 7.40 13.35
CA LYS A 48 -0.43 7.14 14.07
C LYS A 48 -1.34 8.37 14.11
N GLY A 49 -0.77 9.55 14.33
CA GLY A 49 -1.50 10.81 14.33
C GLY A 49 -2.24 11.06 13.01
N LEU A 50 -1.62 10.79 11.86
CA LEU A 50 -2.28 10.92 10.57
C LEU A 50 -3.39 9.88 10.38
N HIS A 51 -3.14 8.61 10.72
CA HIS A 51 -4.21 7.60 10.68
C HIS A 51 -5.40 7.99 11.56
N GLN A 52 -5.14 8.51 12.77
CA GLN A 52 -6.19 8.95 13.69
C GLN A 52 -6.99 10.11 13.09
N GLN A 53 -6.32 11.09 12.46
CA GLN A 53 -7.01 12.19 11.77
C GLN A 53 -7.97 11.68 10.69
N PHE A 54 -7.59 10.67 9.91
CA PHE A 54 -8.48 10.08 8.92
C PHE A 54 -9.63 9.28 9.55
N VAL A 55 -9.36 8.52 10.60
CA VAL A 55 -10.41 7.81 11.35
C VAL A 55 -11.42 8.79 11.96
N ASP A 56 -10.94 9.90 12.54
CA ASP A 56 -11.76 10.97 13.12
C ASP A 56 -12.58 11.70 12.04
N ALA A 57 -12.01 11.86 10.84
CA ALA A 57 -12.70 12.42 9.68
C ALA A 57 -13.74 11.46 9.04
N GLY A 58 -13.76 10.19 9.47
CA GLY A 58 -14.79 9.22 9.06
C GLY A 58 -14.32 8.10 8.13
N SER A 59 -13.01 7.94 7.89
CA SER A 59 -12.50 6.87 7.03
C SER A 59 -12.84 5.48 7.59
N ASP A 60 -13.46 4.64 6.78
CA ASP A 60 -13.73 3.23 7.04
C ASP A 60 -12.51 2.35 6.73
N ILE A 61 -11.65 2.82 5.85
CA ILE A 61 -10.42 2.15 5.41
C ILE A 61 -9.27 3.15 5.57
N ILE A 62 -8.18 2.73 6.20
CA ILE A 62 -6.92 3.49 6.25
C ILE A 62 -5.81 2.69 5.58
N LEU A 63 -4.95 3.36 4.82
CA LEU A 63 -3.84 2.77 4.11
C LEU A 63 -2.55 2.97 4.89
N THR A 64 -1.80 1.89 5.04
CA THR A 64 -0.49 1.88 5.71
C THR A 64 0.53 2.76 4.99
N ASN A 65 1.51 3.25 5.74
CA ASN A 65 2.64 4.04 5.20
C ASN A 65 3.67 3.14 4.50
N THR A 66 3.25 2.47 3.43
CA THR A 66 4.05 1.43 2.75
C THR A 66 4.04 1.52 1.23
N PHE A 67 3.51 2.58 0.62
CA PHE A 67 3.42 2.70 -0.84
C PHE A 67 4.71 2.33 -1.59
N GLY A 68 5.88 2.76 -1.11
CA GLY A 68 7.19 2.43 -1.68
C GLY A 68 7.98 1.41 -0.86
N CYS A 69 7.34 0.60 -0.01
CA CYS A 69 8.01 -0.30 0.93
C CYS A 69 8.45 -1.64 0.30
N ASN A 70 8.97 -1.59 -0.93
CA ASN A 70 9.51 -2.75 -1.62
C ASN A 70 11.01 -2.60 -1.88
N ALA A 71 11.72 -3.71 -2.07
CA ALA A 71 13.17 -3.72 -2.17
C ALA A 71 13.70 -2.83 -3.32
N LYS A 72 12.97 -2.73 -4.44
CA LYS A 72 13.35 -1.92 -5.61
C LYS A 72 13.22 -0.42 -5.38
N ARG A 73 12.31 0.00 -4.52
CA ARG A 73 12.19 1.40 -4.10
C ARG A 73 13.16 1.73 -2.98
N LEU A 74 13.26 0.86 -1.97
CA LEU A 74 14.13 1.07 -0.81
C LEU A 74 15.63 0.99 -1.14
N GLN A 75 16.03 0.36 -2.25
CA GLN A 75 17.44 0.38 -2.71
C GLN A 75 17.96 1.79 -2.97
N LEU A 76 17.08 2.73 -3.35
CA LEU A 76 17.44 4.15 -3.53
C LEU A 76 17.95 4.78 -2.23
N HIS A 77 17.64 4.15 -1.09
CA HIS A 77 18.01 4.57 0.26
C HIS A 77 18.86 3.53 1.01
N LYS A 78 19.37 2.49 0.31
CA LYS A 78 20.16 1.38 0.89
C LYS A 78 19.43 0.64 2.02
N ALA A 79 18.12 0.47 1.88
CA ALA A 79 17.24 -0.13 2.88
C ALA A 79 16.46 -1.35 2.38
N GLU A 80 16.98 -2.04 1.36
CA GLU A 80 16.38 -3.24 0.76
C GLU A 80 16.11 -4.32 1.80
N ALA A 81 17.04 -4.50 2.75
CA ALA A 81 16.91 -5.49 3.82
C ALA A 81 15.90 -5.12 4.92
N ARG A 82 15.25 -3.96 4.83
CA ARG A 82 14.30 -3.46 5.83
C ARG A 82 12.83 -3.55 5.38
N VAL A 83 12.55 -4.12 4.21
CA VAL A 83 11.19 -4.26 3.66
C VAL A 83 10.23 -4.86 4.68
N HIS A 84 10.53 -6.06 5.17
CA HIS A 84 9.63 -6.74 6.12
C HIS A 84 9.46 -5.97 7.43
N GLU A 85 10.55 -5.43 7.98
CA GLU A 85 10.55 -4.65 9.22
C GLU A 85 9.62 -3.44 9.11
N LEU A 86 9.79 -2.64 8.05
CA LEU A 86 9.03 -1.42 7.81
C LEU A 86 7.57 -1.71 7.49
N ALA A 87 7.31 -2.69 6.61
CA ALA A 87 5.96 -3.10 6.24
C ALA A 87 5.16 -3.60 7.46
N ALA A 88 5.77 -4.48 8.27
CA ALA A 88 5.13 -4.99 9.48
C ALA A 88 4.95 -3.91 10.54
N GLY A 89 5.92 -2.99 10.67
CA GLY A 89 5.82 -1.83 11.56
C GLY A 89 4.66 -0.92 11.20
N ALA A 90 4.53 -0.56 9.92
CA ALA A 90 3.52 0.36 9.43
C ALA A 90 2.11 -0.24 9.59
N ALA A 91 1.95 -1.53 9.28
CA ALA A 91 0.71 -2.25 9.51
C ALA A 91 0.32 -2.31 11.00
N ARG A 92 1.29 -2.53 11.91
CA ARG A 92 1.02 -2.48 13.36
C ARG A 92 0.52 -1.12 13.81
N LEU A 93 1.16 -0.03 13.36
CA LEU A 93 0.74 1.34 13.74
C LEU A 93 -0.67 1.66 13.25
N ALA A 94 -1.00 1.30 12.00
CA ALA A 94 -2.37 1.46 11.48
C ALA A 94 -3.37 0.58 12.24
N ARG A 95 -2.99 -0.65 12.57
CA ARG A 95 -3.84 -1.59 13.34
C ARG A 95 -4.13 -1.10 14.75
N GLU A 96 -3.14 -0.53 15.44
CA GLU A 96 -3.33 0.10 16.76
C GLU A 96 -4.42 1.19 16.72
N VAL A 97 -4.36 2.08 15.72
CA VAL A 97 -5.34 3.16 15.54
C VAL A 97 -6.72 2.58 15.20
N ALA A 98 -6.77 1.62 14.28
CA ALA A 98 -8.02 1.01 13.86
C ALA A 98 -8.69 0.16 14.97
N ASP A 99 -7.92 -0.46 15.87
CA ASP A 99 -8.44 -1.21 17.01
C ASP A 99 -8.95 -0.31 18.14
N ALA A 100 -8.34 0.86 18.32
CA ALA A 100 -8.77 1.87 19.27
C ALA A 100 -10.05 2.61 18.82
N ALA A 101 -10.40 2.55 17.53
CA ALA A 101 -11.57 3.21 16.99
C ALA A 101 -12.90 2.66 17.59
N PRO A 102 -13.91 3.52 17.85
CA PRO A 102 -15.20 3.10 18.40
C PRO A 102 -16.09 2.37 17.38
N ARG A 103 -15.64 2.27 16.12
CA ARG A 103 -16.30 1.59 15.01
C ARG A 103 -15.27 0.74 14.26
N PRO A 104 -15.70 -0.28 13.50
CA PRO A 104 -14.77 -1.04 12.67
C PRO A 104 -14.07 -0.12 11.65
N VAL A 105 -12.75 -0.27 11.56
CA VAL A 105 -11.88 0.34 10.56
C VAL A 105 -11.00 -0.75 9.98
N VAL A 106 -10.97 -0.85 8.66
CA VAL A 106 -10.15 -1.80 7.90
C VAL A 106 -8.77 -1.20 7.65
N VAL A 107 -7.73 -2.01 7.86
CA VAL A 107 -6.35 -1.64 7.55
C VAL A 107 -5.97 -2.19 6.17
N GLY A 108 -5.75 -1.29 5.22
CA GLY A 108 -5.21 -1.61 3.90
C GLY A 108 -3.68 -1.57 3.89
N GLY A 109 -3.05 -2.67 3.50
CA GLY A 109 -1.63 -2.73 3.19
C GLY A 109 -1.36 -2.01 1.86
N SER A 110 -0.84 -0.79 1.87
CA SER A 110 -0.55 -0.02 0.66
C SER A 110 0.63 -0.66 -0.07
N VAL A 111 0.43 -1.09 -1.31
CA VAL A 111 1.47 -1.69 -2.15
C VAL A 111 1.51 -0.93 -3.48
N GLY A 112 2.46 -0.02 -3.62
CA GLY A 112 2.69 0.73 -4.85
C GLY A 112 3.60 -0.02 -5.83
N PRO A 113 3.85 0.55 -7.02
CA PRO A 113 4.72 -0.07 -8.01
C PRO A 113 6.18 -0.14 -7.54
N THR A 114 6.93 -1.10 -8.08
CA THR A 114 8.39 -1.24 -7.92
C THR A 114 9.15 -0.05 -8.50
N GLY A 115 8.59 0.60 -9.53
CA GLY A 115 9.24 1.66 -10.29
C GLY A 115 10.28 1.15 -11.32
N GLU A 116 10.41 -0.16 -11.49
CA GLU A 116 11.29 -0.78 -12.47
C GLU A 116 10.51 -1.17 -13.73
N LEU A 117 11.21 -1.23 -14.87
CA LEU A 117 10.63 -1.69 -16.13
C LEU A 117 10.80 -3.20 -16.28
N PHE A 118 9.73 -3.87 -16.71
CA PHE A 118 9.74 -5.29 -17.06
C PHE A 118 10.51 -5.56 -18.36
N GLU A 119 11.02 -6.78 -18.52
CA GLU A 119 11.59 -7.22 -19.79
C GLU A 119 10.54 -7.15 -20.93
N PRO A 120 10.93 -6.76 -22.16
CA PRO A 120 12.29 -6.43 -22.61
C PRO A 120 12.67 -4.94 -22.46
N LEU A 121 11.78 -4.10 -21.91
CA LEU A 121 12.04 -2.65 -21.76
C LEU A 121 13.00 -2.34 -20.60
N GLY A 122 13.06 -3.21 -19.61
CA GLY A 122 14.01 -3.19 -18.51
C GLY A 122 14.55 -4.58 -18.19
N LYS A 123 14.82 -4.82 -16.91
CA LYS A 123 15.47 -6.05 -16.41
C LYS A 123 14.62 -6.81 -15.39
N LEU A 124 13.46 -6.26 -15.01
CA LEU A 124 12.61 -6.91 -14.01
C LEU A 124 11.88 -8.08 -14.68
N THR A 125 12.11 -9.28 -14.17
CA THR A 125 11.35 -10.46 -14.56
C THR A 125 10.07 -10.57 -13.73
N HIS A 126 9.08 -11.33 -14.20
CA HIS A 126 7.84 -11.58 -13.44
C HIS A 126 8.13 -12.22 -12.09
N ASP A 127 8.97 -13.27 -12.07
CA ASP A 127 9.31 -13.98 -10.84
C ASP A 127 10.02 -13.08 -9.82
N ASP A 128 10.92 -12.20 -10.29
CA ASP A 128 11.57 -11.21 -9.43
C ASP A 128 10.56 -10.19 -8.89
N ALA A 129 9.61 -9.74 -9.70
CA ALA A 129 8.56 -8.82 -9.27
C ALA A 129 7.66 -9.46 -8.20
N VAL A 130 7.25 -10.72 -8.41
CA VAL A 130 6.47 -11.49 -7.43
C VAL A 130 7.24 -11.59 -6.12
N ALA A 131 8.54 -11.92 -6.17
CA ALA A 131 9.37 -12.02 -4.97
C ALA A 131 9.46 -10.68 -4.21
N VAL A 132 9.62 -9.57 -4.93
CA VAL A 132 9.66 -8.21 -4.37
C VAL A 132 8.37 -7.87 -3.63
N PHE A 133 7.21 -8.07 -4.26
CA PHE A 133 5.92 -7.79 -3.62
C PHE A 133 5.61 -8.74 -2.47
N ARG A 134 6.01 -10.01 -2.59
CA ARG A 134 5.76 -11.02 -1.58
C ARG A 134 6.42 -10.70 -0.25
N GLU A 135 7.64 -10.15 -0.27
CA GLU A 135 8.34 -9.76 0.96
C GLU A 135 7.60 -8.65 1.72
N GLU A 136 7.16 -7.62 1.00
CA GLU A 136 6.37 -6.51 1.54
C GLU A 136 5.02 -6.99 2.08
N ILE A 137 4.26 -7.74 1.27
CA ILE A 137 2.94 -8.28 1.62
C ILE A 137 3.02 -9.18 2.85
N ARG A 138 4.06 -10.00 2.96
CA ARG A 138 4.28 -10.82 4.16
C ARG A 138 4.49 -9.97 5.40
N GLY A 139 5.25 -8.88 5.30
CA GLY A 139 5.39 -7.89 6.37
C GLY A 139 4.05 -7.26 6.75
N LEU A 140 3.28 -6.79 5.77
CA LEU A 140 1.95 -6.21 5.97
C LEU A 140 0.99 -7.19 6.67
N LYS A 141 0.97 -8.45 6.25
CA LYS A 141 0.19 -9.53 6.87
C LYS A 141 0.60 -9.76 8.32
N ASP A 142 1.90 -9.92 8.58
CA ASP A 142 2.44 -10.16 9.92
C ASP A 142 2.18 -8.96 10.86
N GLY A 143 2.11 -7.75 10.30
CA GLY A 143 1.76 -6.53 11.04
C GLY A 143 0.26 -6.31 11.26
N GLY A 144 -0.61 -7.13 10.65
CA GLY A 144 -2.05 -7.11 10.90
C GLY A 144 -2.89 -6.33 9.89
N ALA A 145 -2.40 -6.12 8.66
CA ALA A 145 -3.24 -5.64 7.56
C ALA A 145 -4.42 -6.62 7.32
N ASP A 146 -5.56 -6.08 6.90
CA ASP A 146 -6.78 -6.84 6.64
C ASP A 146 -6.96 -7.15 5.14
N VAL A 147 -6.39 -6.31 4.27
CA VAL A 147 -6.45 -6.41 2.81
C VAL A 147 -5.19 -5.78 2.22
N ILE A 148 -4.69 -6.32 1.11
CA ILE A 148 -3.63 -5.67 0.33
C ILE A 148 -4.27 -4.70 -0.65
N TRP A 149 -3.88 -3.43 -0.55
CA TRP A 149 -4.33 -2.36 -1.41
C TRP A 149 -3.25 -2.10 -2.47
N ILE A 150 -3.28 -2.89 -3.53
CA ILE A 150 -2.36 -2.74 -4.66
C ILE A 150 -2.77 -1.47 -5.39
N GLU A 151 -1.88 -0.48 -5.47
CA GLU A 151 -2.29 0.84 -5.94
C GLU A 151 -1.36 1.52 -6.93
N THR A 152 -1.97 2.41 -7.71
CA THR A 152 -1.26 3.26 -8.68
C THR A 152 -0.50 2.44 -9.73
N MET A 153 -1.02 1.26 -10.08
CA MET A 153 -0.39 0.40 -11.09
C MET A 153 -0.52 1.02 -12.48
N SER A 154 0.55 0.89 -13.26
CA SER A 154 0.63 1.41 -14.64
C SER A 154 0.85 0.33 -15.70
N ALA A 155 1.34 -0.84 -15.29
CA ALA A 155 1.64 -1.99 -16.13
C ALA A 155 0.81 -3.21 -15.70
N ILE A 156 0.40 -4.04 -16.65
CA ILE A 156 -0.40 -5.24 -16.35
C ILE A 156 0.46 -6.34 -15.73
N GLU A 157 1.72 -6.40 -16.12
CA GLU A 157 2.71 -7.35 -15.62
C GLU A 157 2.95 -7.13 -14.12
N GLU A 158 3.08 -5.87 -13.71
CA GLU A 158 3.28 -5.50 -12.31
C GLU A 158 2.04 -5.75 -11.46
N PHE A 159 0.85 -5.48 -12.02
CA PHE A 159 -0.43 -5.86 -11.42
C PHE A 159 -0.52 -7.37 -11.17
N HIS A 160 -0.23 -8.20 -12.18
CA HIS A 160 -0.29 -9.65 -12.04
C HIS A 160 0.71 -10.17 -11.01
N ALA A 161 1.94 -9.63 -11.01
CA ALA A 161 2.96 -10.02 -10.04
C ALA A 161 2.54 -9.69 -8.60
N ALA A 162 2.00 -8.49 -8.35
CA ALA A 162 1.52 -8.09 -7.03
C ALA A 162 0.31 -8.93 -6.58
N ALA A 163 -0.64 -9.19 -7.49
CA ALA A 163 -1.81 -10.02 -7.22
C ALA A 163 -1.41 -11.47 -6.90
N GLU A 164 -0.49 -12.05 -7.66
CA GLU A 164 0.05 -13.39 -7.42
C GLU A 164 0.74 -13.47 -6.05
N ALA A 165 1.53 -12.45 -5.68
CA ALA A 165 2.15 -12.36 -4.36
C ALA A 165 1.10 -12.30 -3.23
N ALA A 166 0.03 -11.52 -3.39
CA ALA A 166 -1.07 -11.45 -2.42
C ALA A 166 -1.77 -12.80 -2.25
N ILE A 167 -2.05 -13.50 -3.36
CA ILE A 167 -2.66 -14.84 -3.37
C ILE A 167 -1.75 -15.86 -2.68
N ALA A 168 -0.45 -15.84 -2.99
CA ALA A 168 0.53 -16.76 -2.39
C ALA A 168 0.65 -16.57 -0.86
N GLU A 169 0.46 -15.36 -0.36
CA GLU A 169 0.42 -15.06 1.07
C GLU A 169 -0.98 -15.23 1.70
N GLY A 170 -1.98 -15.64 0.92
CA GLY A 170 -3.34 -15.88 1.39
C GLY A 170 -4.06 -14.62 1.85
N MET A 171 -3.72 -13.47 1.26
CA MET A 171 -4.32 -12.18 1.59
C MET A 171 -5.36 -11.77 0.54
N PRO A 172 -6.54 -11.28 0.95
CA PRO A 172 -7.45 -10.62 0.01
C PRO A 172 -6.77 -9.34 -0.50
N TYR A 173 -7.09 -8.94 -1.73
CA TYR A 173 -6.52 -7.74 -2.32
C TYR A 173 -7.53 -6.94 -3.13
N THR A 174 -7.25 -5.66 -3.28
CA THR A 174 -7.87 -4.75 -4.24
C THR A 174 -6.77 -4.18 -5.12
N VAL A 175 -7.15 -3.74 -6.33
CA VAL A 175 -6.20 -3.13 -7.27
C VAL A 175 -6.74 -1.80 -7.76
N THR A 176 -5.87 -0.79 -7.79
CA THR A 176 -6.12 0.48 -8.47
C THR A 176 -5.04 0.73 -9.53
N CYS A 177 -5.46 1.30 -10.66
CA CYS A 177 -4.58 1.71 -11.74
C CYS A 177 -4.70 3.22 -11.94
N SER A 178 -3.61 3.86 -12.36
CA SER A 178 -3.58 5.31 -12.60
C SER A 178 -3.63 5.62 -14.09
N PHE A 179 -4.56 6.48 -14.51
CA PHE A 179 -4.76 6.87 -15.89
C PHE A 179 -4.62 8.39 -16.05
N ASP A 180 -4.02 8.82 -17.15
CA ASP A 180 -3.93 10.23 -17.54
C ASP A 180 -5.27 10.75 -18.09
N THR A 181 -5.28 12.02 -18.50
CA THR A 181 -6.48 12.66 -19.06
C THR A 181 -6.89 12.12 -20.43
N ALA A 182 -6.03 11.36 -21.11
CA ALA A 182 -6.35 10.62 -22.32
C ALA A 182 -6.91 9.22 -22.02
N GLY A 183 -7.08 8.87 -20.73
CA GLY A 183 -7.62 7.59 -20.29
C GLY A 183 -6.62 6.44 -20.43
N ARG A 184 -5.31 6.73 -20.36
CA ARG A 184 -4.26 5.72 -20.50
C ARG A 184 -3.33 5.72 -19.30
N THR A 185 -2.82 4.54 -18.94
CA THR A 185 -1.72 4.46 -17.97
C THR A 185 -0.44 5.03 -18.56
N MET A 186 0.61 5.19 -17.74
CA MET A 186 1.95 5.55 -18.22
C MET A 186 2.47 4.58 -19.32
N MET A 187 2.02 3.32 -19.29
CA MET A 187 2.37 2.30 -20.29
C MET A 187 1.43 2.30 -21.51
N GLY A 188 0.52 3.27 -21.60
CA GLY A 188 -0.39 3.45 -22.73
C GLY A 188 -1.65 2.58 -22.69
N LEU A 189 -1.93 1.89 -21.57
CA LEU A 189 -3.03 0.94 -21.44
C LEU A 189 -4.35 1.63 -21.06
N MET A 190 -5.46 1.24 -21.68
CA MET A 190 -6.81 1.71 -21.33
C MET A 190 -7.43 0.84 -20.21
N PRO A 191 -8.43 1.33 -19.46
CA PRO A 191 -9.04 0.59 -18.35
C PRO A 191 -9.52 -0.82 -18.73
N GLY A 192 -10.15 -0.99 -19.89
CA GLY A 192 -10.67 -2.29 -20.34
C GLY A 192 -9.59 -3.34 -20.65
N GLN A 193 -8.30 -2.98 -20.59
CA GLN A 193 -7.19 -3.91 -20.78
C GLN A 193 -6.70 -4.53 -19.46
N PHE A 194 -7.18 -4.05 -18.31
CA PHE A 194 -6.89 -4.60 -16.97
C PHE A 194 -8.02 -5.49 -16.43
N ALA A 195 -9.08 -5.69 -17.21
CA ALA A 195 -10.29 -6.42 -16.84
C ALA A 195 -10.21 -7.91 -17.18
#